data_AF-A0A7S0GGS0-F1
#
_entry.id   AF-A0A7S0GGS0-F1
#
_cell.length_a   1.000
_cell.length_b   1.000
_cell.length_c   1.000
_cell.angle_alpha   90.00
_cell.angle_beta   90.00
_cell.angle_gamma   90.00
#
_symmetry.space_group_name_H-M   'P 1'
#
loop_
_entity.id
_entity.type
_entity.pdbx_description
1 polymer ?
#
loop_
_entity_poly.entity_id
_entity_poly.type
_entity_poly.pdbx_seq_one_letter_code
_entity_poly.pdbx_strand_id
1 'polypeptide(L)'
;ESCTRLEKAISSVQADGWKASVFSGSDAMMVELRNGLGFELPFFMELYDILRSFWRADVILRPLSHRFLRGAVQLIVRVISFVKDGLIGKIQFGGKSMLTDDSVADDDKISGDSSAKNSKKITDAKKDDEFMKSVASYTWGNRADDVAAVAWELTVLEMSMTDDYLNAIVSVIANPDMNNQSNVHNIPEELEELQNLISEALLEASEEVGPLIQKSWEEIIVTILIEKCCVPLSAVKGVAATYRMTNRPPPTQASPFVSTILRPLQEFDQVFANRTPPHVESSWKEGVISIVAERYSSAVEELIATVKRTEVALKNRKARKSTAGGKSDGEKVKLQLFLDYREFSTMAKTIGV
;
A
#
# COMPACT_ATOMS: atom_id res chain seq x y z
N GLU A 1 8.74 3.24 -29.43
CA GLU A 1 9.36 4.07 -28.39
C GLU A 1 8.53 4.11 -27.11
N SER A 2 7.29 4.61 -27.13
CA SER A 2 6.40 4.69 -25.94
C SER A 2 6.24 3.36 -25.18
N CYS A 3 5.99 2.24 -25.88
CA CYS A 3 5.91 0.92 -25.24
C CYS A 3 7.22 0.50 -24.57
N THR A 4 8.36 0.79 -25.22
CA THR A 4 9.70 0.47 -24.69
C THR A 4 10.02 1.30 -23.45
N ARG A 5 9.62 2.59 -23.44
CA ARG A 5 9.74 3.45 -22.25
C ARG A 5 8.93 2.88 -21.08
N LEU A 6 7.66 2.54 -21.33
CA LEU A 6 6.80 1.96 -20.30
C LEU A 6 7.33 0.61 -19.79
N GLU A 7 7.81 -0.26 -20.68
CA GLU A 7 8.41 -1.55 -20.30
C GLU A 7 9.64 -1.38 -19.43
N LYS A 8 10.53 -0.47 -19.78
CA LYS A 8 11.69 -0.13 -18.96
C LYS A 8 11.27 0.39 -17.58
N ALA A 9 10.23 1.22 -17.53
CA ALA A 9 9.70 1.74 -16.27
C ALA A 9 9.09 0.62 -15.40
N ILE A 10 8.29 -0.28 -16.00
CA ILE A 10 7.73 -1.46 -15.32
C ILE A 10 8.85 -2.33 -14.76
N SER A 11 9.85 -2.70 -15.57
CA SER A 11 10.96 -3.55 -15.12
C SER A 11 11.78 -2.91 -14.01
N SER A 12 12.00 -1.59 -14.07
CA SER A 12 12.74 -0.85 -13.05
C SER A 12 11.95 -0.75 -11.75
N VAL A 13 10.64 -0.52 -11.81
CA VAL A 13 9.75 -0.53 -10.63
C VAL A 13 9.66 -1.93 -10.02
N GLN A 14 9.61 -2.97 -10.85
CA GLN A 14 9.67 -4.35 -10.37
C GLN A 14 11.00 -4.63 -9.66
N ALA A 15 12.13 -4.15 -10.19
CA ALA A 15 13.44 -4.42 -9.61
C ALA A 15 13.73 -3.61 -8.33
N ASP A 16 13.41 -2.31 -8.35
CA ASP A 16 13.88 -1.34 -7.36
C ASP A 16 12.72 -0.76 -6.50
N GLY A 17 11.48 -1.15 -6.79
CA GLY A 17 10.27 -0.70 -6.10
C GLY A 17 9.63 0.55 -6.69
N TRP A 18 8.49 0.97 -6.14
CA TRP A 18 7.68 2.09 -6.65
C TRP A 18 8.39 3.46 -6.68
N LYS A 19 9.47 3.61 -5.91
CA LYS A 19 10.30 4.83 -5.86
C LYS A 19 11.48 4.79 -6.86
N ALA A 20 11.54 3.78 -7.73
CA ALA A 20 12.55 3.68 -8.77
C ALA A 20 12.57 4.95 -9.62
N SER A 21 13.77 5.45 -9.93
CA SER A 21 13.96 6.63 -10.78
C SER A 21 13.74 6.27 -12.24
N VAL A 22 12.47 6.17 -12.64
CA VAL A 22 12.06 5.76 -13.99
C VAL A 22 11.64 6.89 -14.90
N PHE A 23 11.39 8.08 -14.35
CA PHE A 23 10.97 9.23 -15.11
C PHE A 23 12.10 9.71 -16.02
N SER A 24 11.80 9.84 -17.31
CA SER A 24 12.75 10.20 -18.37
C SER A 24 12.52 11.61 -18.95
N GLY A 25 11.49 12.32 -18.48
CA GLY A 25 11.23 13.72 -18.83
C GLY A 25 12.16 14.71 -18.13
N SER A 26 11.96 16.00 -18.37
CA SER A 26 12.75 17.08 -17.75
C SER A 26 12.32 17.35 -16.31
N ASP A 27 13.23 17.91 -15.50
CA ASP A 27 12.92 18.31 -14.11
C ASP A 27 11.75 19.30 -14.04
N ALA A 28 11.64 20.20 -15.02
CA ALA A 28 10.52 21.13 -15.11
C ALA A 28 9.18 20.39 -15.30
N MET A 29 9.15 19.37 -16.16
CA MET A 29 7.96 18.53 -16.36
C MET A 29 7.63 17.71 -15.11
N MET A 30 8.64 17.20 -14.40
CA MET A 30 8.43 16.49 -13.13
C MET A 30 7.75 17.39 -12.09
N VAL A 31 8.20 18.63 -11.98
CA VAL A 31 7.61 19.63 -11.08
C VAL A 31 6.18 19.99 -11.51
N GLU A 32 5.93 20.12 -12.81
CA GLU A 32 4.57 20.36 -13.34
C GLU A 32 3.63 19.22 -12.99
N LEU A 33 4.02 17.96 -13.22
CA LEU A 33 3.18 16.80 -12.91
C LEU A 33 2.92 16.65 -11.41
N ARG A 34 3.92 16.94 -10.58
CA ARG A 34 3.80 16.88 -9.13
C ARG A 34 2.90 17.97 -8.56
N ASN A 35 3.09 19.22 -8.98
CA ASN A 35 2.38 20.36 -8.41
C ASN A 35 1.05 20.66 -9.10
N GLY A 36 0.94 20.33 -10.39
CA GLY A 36 -0.26 20.55 -11.18
C GLY A 36 -1.29 19.44 -11.00
N LEU A 37 -0.86 18.18 -11.17
CA LEU A 37 -1.76 17.03 -11.12
C LEU A 37 -1.75 16.30 -9.76
N GLY A 38 -0.62 16.34 -9.04
CA GLY A 38 -0.50 15.68 -7.73
C GLY A 38 0.11 14.29 -7.76
N PHE A 39 0.69 13.86 -8.88
CA PHE A 39 1.46 12.61 -8.95
C PHE A 39 2.69 12.70 -8.02
N GLU A 40 3.00 11.63 -7.30
CA GLU A 40 4.18 11.56 -6.43
C GLU A 40 5.16 10.48 -6.86
N LEU A 41 4.66 9.37 -7.43
CA LEU A 41 5.47 8.24 -7.88
C LEU A 41 6.03 8.47 -9.30
N PRO A 42 7.36 8.33 -9.51
CA PRO A 42 7.99 8.54 -10.81
C PRO A 42 7.40 7.67 -11.94
N PHE A 43 6.88 6.50 -11.60
CA PHE A 43 6.25 5.59 -12.55
C PHE A 43 4.98 6.16 -13.19
N PHE A 44 4.10 6.77 -12.40
CA PHE A 44 2.86 7.36 -12.91
C PHE A 44 3.13 8.68 -13.64
N MET A 45 4.15 9.43 -13.22
CA MET A 45 4.66 10.57 -13.98
C MET A 45 5.17 10.15 -15.37
N GLU A 46 5.92 9.05 -15.44
CA GLU A 46 6.44 8.51 -16.71
C GLU A 46 5.28 8.04 -17.60
N LEU A 47 4.29 7.33 -17.05
CA LEU A 47 3.07 6.97 -17.78
C LEU A 47 2.40 8.20 -18.37
N TYR A 48 2.15 9.23 -17.55
CA TYR A 48 1.41 10.40 -17.98
C TYR A 48 2.19 11.23 -19.02
N ASP A 49 3.52 11.35 -18.88
CA ASP A 49 4.36 11.96 -19.93
C ASP A 49 4.32 11.16 -21.24
N ILE A 50 4.34 9.82 -21.17
CA ILE A 50 4.17 8.97 -22.36
C ILE A 50 2.81 9.22 -23.01
N LEU A 51 1.72 9.30 -22.23
CA LEU A 51 0.37 9.57 -22.76
C LEU A 51 0.31 10.95 -23.42
N ARG A 52 0.84 12.00 -22.78
CA ARG A 52 0.94 13.35 -23.36
C ARG A 52 1.79 13.38 -24.64
N SER A 53 2.84 12.54 -24.73
CA SER A 53 3.74 12.52 -25.89
C SER A 53 3.03 12.15 -27.20
N PHE A 54 1.94 11.38 -27.15
CA PHE A 54 1.16 11.01 -28.34
C PHE A 54 0.48 12.20 -29.03
N TRP A 55 0.26 13.28 -28.30
CA TRP A 55 -0.50 14.43 -28.77
C TRP A 55 0.38 15.66 -28.99
N ARG A 56 1.71 15.52 -28.91
CA ARG A 56 2.61 16.61 -29.26
C ARG A 56 2.50 16.91 -30.76
N ALA A 57 2.55 18.20 -31.11
CA ALA A 57 2.34 18.67 -32.47
C ALA A 57 3.33 18.11 -33.50
N ASP A 58 4.53 17.73 -33.06
CA ASP A 58 5.59 17.10 -33.86
C ASP A 58 5.43 15.58 -34.03
N VAL A 59 4.56 14.95 -33.23
CA VAL A 59 4.35 13.49 -33.22
C VAL A 59 3.02 13.11 -33.88
N ILE A 60 1.97 13.87 -33.62
CA ILE A 60 0.60 13.52 -34.02
C ILE A 60 0.39 13.64 -35.53
N LEU A 61 -0.17 12.60 -36.13
CA LEU A 61 -0.72 12.64 -37.48
C LEU A 61 -2.24 12.63 -37.38
N ARG A 62 -2.89 13.78 -37.58
CA ARG A 62 -4.35 13.96 -37.42
C ARG A 62 -5.21 12.87 -38.11
N PRO A 63 -4.91 12.41 -39.34
CA PRO A 63 -5.69 11.33 -39.97
C PRO A 63 -5.61 9.99 -39.22
N LEU A 64 -4.63 9.83 -38.34
CA LEU A 64 -4.37 8.63 -37.55
C LEU A 64 -4.70 8.80 -36.06
N SER A 65 -5.38 9.87 -35.64
CA SER A 65 -5.70 10.13 -34.22
C SER A 65 -6.35 8.94 -33.50
N HIS A 66 -7.21 8.18 -34.18
CA HIS A 66 -7.80 6.95 -33.64
C HIS A 66 -6.75 5.89 -33.22
N ARG A 67 -5.62 5.80 -33.92
CA ARG A 67 -4.52 4.87 -33.57
C ARG A 67 -3.76 5.36 -32.33
N PHE A 68 -3.56 6.67 -32.21
CA PHE A 68 -2.92 7.27 -31.03
C PHE A 68 -3.81 7.11 -29.80
N LEU A 69 -5.12 7.38 -29.91
CA LEU A 69 -6.08 7.15 -28.84
C LEU A 69 -6.14 5.68 -28.42
N ARG A 70 -6.21 4.76 -29.39
CA ARG A 70 -6.16 3.31 -29.12
C ARG A 70 -4.87 2.94 -28.39
N GLY A 71 -3.72 3.47 -28.82
CA GLY A 71 -2.43 3.24 -28.17
C GLY A 71 -2.44 3.72 -26.71
N ALA A 72 -2.95 4.92 -26.46
CA ALA A 72 -3.08 5.47 -25.12
C ALA A 72 -3.94 4.59 -24.19
N VAL A 73 -5.14 4.23 -24.65
CA VAL A 73 -6.06 3.32 -23.93
C VAL A 73 -5.38 1.99 -23.61
N GLN A 74 -4.67 1.41 -24.57
CA GLN A 74 -3.94 0.15 -24.35
C GLN A 74 -2.83 0.28 -23.30
N LEU A 75 -2.12 1.41 -23.24
CA LEU A 75 -1.11 1.64 -22.20
C LEU A 75 -1.75 1.79 -20.81
N ILE A 76 -2.88 2.49 -20.72
CA ILE A 76 -3.64 2.66 -19.47
C ILE A 76 -4.06 1.28 -18.93
N VAL A 77 -4.76 0.49 -19.76
CA VAL A 77 -5.21 -0.87 -19.39
C VAL A 77 -4.03 -1.76 -18.99
N ARG A 78 -2.89 -1.66 -19.68
CA ARG A 78 -1.68 -2.41 -19.35
C ARG A 78 -1.13 -2.04 -17.97
N VAL A 79 -1.10 -0.75 -17.63
CA VAL A 79 -0.64 -0.29 -16.31
C VAL A 79 -1.60 -0.72 -15.22
N ILE A 80 -2.91 -0.59 -15.44
CA ILE A 80 -3.93 -1.04 -14.50
C ILE A 80 -3.79 -2.54 -14.23
N SER A 81 -3.58 -3.34 -15.28
CA SER A 81 -3.34 -4.79 -15.15
C SER A 81 -2.06 -5.09 -14.37
N PHE A 82 -0.97 -4.37 -14.62
CA PHE A 82 0.29 -4.49 -13.88
C PHE A 82 0.11 -4.18 -12.39
N VAL A 83 -0.61 -3.10 -12.07
CA VAL A 83 -0.94 -2.73 -10.68
C VAL A 83 -1.80 -3.81 -10.04
N LYS A 84 -2.88 -4.24 -10.68
CA LYS A 84 -3.78 -5.28 -10.18
C LYS A 84 -3.06 -6.59 -9.90
N ASP A 85 -2.25 -7.07 -10.84
CA ASP A 85 -1.50 -8.32 -10.71
C ASP A 85 -0.41 -8.22 -9.62
N GLY A 86 0.23 -7.06 -9.47
CA GLY A 86 1.15 -6.81 -8.36
C GLY A 86 0.47 -6.76 -7.00
N LEU A 87 -0.72 -6.15 -6.92
CA LEU A 87 -1.49 -6.00 -5.69
C LEU A 87 -1.92 -7.36 -5.13
N ILE A 88 -2.33 -8.28 -6.00
CA ILE A 88 -2.71 -9.65 -5.60
C ILE A 88 -1.51 -10.63 -5.51
N GLY A 89 -0.28 -10.14 -5.67
CA GLY A 89 0.94 -10.92 -5.49
C GLY A 89 1.32 -11.87 -6.63
N LYS A 90 0.72 -11.74 -7.82
CA LYS A 90 1.18 -12.47 -9.02
C LYS A 90 2.54 -11.96 -9.50
N ILE A 91 2.86 -10.71 -9.22
CA ILE A 91 4.13 -10.08 -9.57
C ILE A 91 4.93 -9.83 -8.30
N GLN A 92 6.13 -10.38 -8.25
CA GLN A 92 7.10 -10.12 -7.19
C GLN A 92 7.94 -8.88 -7.54
N PHE A 93 8.21 -8.06 -6.53
CA PHE A 93 9.05 -6.88 -6.61
C PHE A 93 10.35 -7.16 -5.88
N GLY A 94 11.42 -6.43 -6.20
CA GLY A 94 12.75 -6.73 -5.69
C GLY A 94 13.28 -8.08 -6.16
N GLY A 95 14.42 -8.44 -5.60
CA GLY A 95 15.03 -9.75 -5.75
C GLY A 95 15.57 -9.97 -7.15
N LYS A 96 16.48 -9.09 -7.62
CA LYS A 96 17.26 -9.35 -8.84
C LYS A 96 17.86 -10.76 -8.75
N SER A 97 17.17 -11.72 -9.36
CA SER A 97 17.80 -12.90 -9.91
C SER A 97 18.63 -12.38 -11.07
N MET A 98 19.95 -12.52 -10.99
CA MET A 98 20.76 -12.54 -12.19
C MET A 98 20.19 -13.64 -13.10
N LEU A 99 19.40 -13.28 -14.11
CA LEU A 99 19.41 -14.02 -15.36
C LEU A 99 20.66 -13.48 -16.08
N THR A 100 21.61 -14.28 -16.54
CA THR A 100 21.50 -15.38 -17.51
C THR A 100 22.87 -16.07 -17.62
N ASP A 101 22.92 -17.39 -17.79
CA ASP A 101 23.77 -17.94 -18.86
C ASP A 101 23.20 -19.26 -19.36
N ASP A 102 23.07 -19.35 -20.68
CA ASP A 102 22.78 -20.57 -21.41
C ASP A 102 23.95 -21.54 -21.23
N SER A 103 23.69 -22.73 -20.70
CA SER A 103 24.49 -23.89 -21.05
C SER A 103 23.61 -25.12 -21.14
N VAL A 104 23.46 -25.58 -22.39
CA VAL A 104 23.10 -26.93 -22.80
C VAL A 104 23.53 -27.96 -21.75
N ALA A 105 22.55 -28.62 -21.12
CA ALA A 105 22.80 -29.82 -20.34
C ALA A 105 22.76 -31.01 -21.31
N ASP A 106 23.92 -31.32 -21.88
CA ASP A 106 24.26 -32.68 -22.29
C ASP A 106 24.37 -33.53 -21.02
N ASP A 107 23.63 -34.62 -21.02
CA ASP A 107 23.58 -35.60 -19.96
C ASP A 107 24.77 -36.56 -20.17
N ASP A 108 25.84 -36.40 -19.39
CA ASP A 108 26.80 -37.49 -19.24
C ASP A 108 27.41 -37.58 -17.84
N LYS A 109 27.41 -38.83 -17.36
CA LYS A 109 27.86 -39.26 -16.03
C LYS A 109 29.37 -39.05 -15.84
N ILE A 110 29.83 -38.86 -14.59
CA ILE A 110 30.69 -39.81 -13.84
C ILE A 110 31.13 -39.24 -12.48
N SER A 111 31.20 -40.16 -11.52
CA SER A 111 31.64 -40.14 -10.12
C SER A 111 32.91 -39.36 -9.74
N GLY A 112 33.01 -38.93 -8.48
CA GLY A 112 34.30 -38.64 -7.85
C GLY A 112 34.20 -38.09 -6.42
N ASP A 113 34.78 -38.83 -5.48
CA ASP A 113 34.78 -38.67 -4.03
C ASP A 113 35.83 -37.65 -3.50
N SER A 114 35.64 -37.21 -2.26
CA SER A 114 36.67 -36.85 -1.25
C SER A 114 37.42 -35.50 -1.23
N SER A 115 37.10 -34.73 -0.17
CA SER A 115 38.00 -34.30 0.94
C SER A 115 39.13 -33.24 0.74
N ALA A 116 38.98 -32.16 1.52
CA ALA A 116 39.99 -31.52 2.41
C ALA A 116 40.98 -30.42 1.93
N LYS A 117 41.03 -29.37 2.78
CA LYS A 117 42.13 -28.44 3.15
C LYS A 117 42.35 -27.13 2.37
N ASN A 118 41.94 -26.04 3.04
CA ASN A 118 42.79 -24.98 3.64
C ASN A 118 43.82 -24.26 2.75
N SER A 119 43.62 -22.97 2.46
CA SER A 119 44.71 -21.97 2.51
C SER A 119 44.18 -20.53 2.56
N LYS A 120 44.95 -19.71 3.26
CA LYS A 120 44.72 -18.34 3.70
C LYS A 120 45.55 -17.40 2.81
N LYS A 121 44.96 -16.35 2.22
CA LYS A 121 45.76 -15.16 1.85
C LYS A 121 44.93 -13.88 1.84
N ILE A 122 45.45 -12.93 2.60
CA ILE A 122 45.03 -11.54 2.76
C ILE A 122 45.58 -10.74 1.56
N THR A 123 44.76 -9.86 1.00
CA THR A 123 45.21 -8.55 0.48
C THR A 123 44.09 -7.53 0.63
N ASP A 124 44.41 -6.45 1.32
CA ASP A 124 43.64 -5.21 1.43
C ASP A 124 43.35 -4.57 0.08
N ALA A 125 42.08 -4.22 -0.14
CA ALA A 125 41.68 -3.06 -0.93
C ALA A 125 40.31 -2.58 -0.42
N LYS A 126 40.29 -1.39 0.19
CA LYS A 126 39.09 -0.67 0.60
C LYS A 126 38.86 0.45 -0.40
N LYS A 127 37.57 0.70 -0.71
CA LYS A 127 36.99 1.86 -1.45
C LYS A 127 37.02 1.68 -2.98
N ASP A 128 35.92 1.67 -3.73
CA ASP A 128 34.57 2.20 -3.52
C ASP A 128 33.59 1.29 -4.27
N ASP A 129 32.66 0.66 -3.56
CA ASP A 129 31.48 0.07 -4.19
C ASP A 129 30.36 0.12 -3.14
N GLU A 130 29.56 1.18 -3.24
CA GLU A 130 28.35 1.35 -2.47
C GLU A 130 27.38 0.27 -2.95
N PHE A 131 27.52 -0.91 -2.33
CA PHE A 131 26.70 -2.10 -2.51
C PHE A 131 25.26 -1.68 -2.82
N MET A 132 24.84 -1.86 -4.08
CA MET A 132 23.44 -1.99 -4.43
C MET A 132 22.86 -3.05 -3.49
N LYS A 133 22.20 -2.63 -2.42
CA LYS A 133 21.41 -3.53 -1.59
C LYS A 133 20.36 -4.09 -2.53
N SER A 134 20.57 -5.31 -3.01
CA SER A 134 19.53 -6.01 -3.75
C SER A 134 18.31 -6.03 -2.84
N VAL A 135 17.25 -5.32 -3.23
CA VAL A 135 15.98 -5.34 -2.52
C VAL A 135 15.58 -6.81 -2.43
N ALA A 136 15.24 -7.33 -1.26
CA ALA A 136 14.77 -8.71 -1.16
C ALA A 136 13.46 -8.85 -1.96
N SER A 137 13.19 -10.02 -2.53
CA SER A 137 11.93 -10.25 -3.23
C SER A 137 10.75 -10.05 -2.26
N TYR A 138 9.73 -9.28 -2.67
CA TYR A 138 8.58 -8.93 -1.85
C TYR A 138 7.32 -8.69 -2.71
N THR A 139 6.15 -8.94 -2.10
CA THR A 139 4.85 -8.52 -2.64
C THR A 139 4.50 -7.15 -2.07
N TRP A 140 4.34 -6.12 -2.91
CA TRP A 140 3.99 -4.79 -2.42
C TRP A 140 2.56 -4.69 -1.88
N GLY A 141 1.66 -5.59 -2.32
CA GLY A 141 0.31 -5.71 -1.75
C GLY A 141 0.28 -6.03 -0.25
N ASN A 142 1.38 -6.47 0.35
CA ASN A 142 1.51 -6.69 1.79
C ASN A 142 2.03 -5.46 2.56
N ARG A 143 2.30 -4.34 1.86
CA ARG A 143 2.87 -3.12 2.42
C ARG A 143 1.85 -2.00 2.30
N ALA A 144 1.16 -1.69 3.40
CA ALA A 144 0.11 -0.66 3.42
C ALA A 144 0.57 0.68 2.81
N ASP A 145 1.81 1.11 3.07
CA ASP A 145 2.34 2.36 2.54
C ASP A 145 2.48 2.34 1.00
N ASP A 146 2.92 1.22 0.43
CA ASP A 146 3.02 1.07 -1.03
C ASP A 146 1.60 1.00 -1.63
N VAL A 147 0.68 0.29 -0.98
CA VAL A 147 -0.72 0.18 -1.40
C VAL A 147 -1.41 1.53 -1.42
N ALA A 148 -1.27 2.32 -0.35
CA ALA A 148 -1.85 3.65 -0.26
C ALA A 148 -1.23 4.63 -1.25
N ALA A 149 0.09 4.58 -1.44
CA ALA A 149 0.77 5.41 -2.43
C ALA A 149 0.26 5.11 -3.85
N VAL A 150 0.18 3.85 -4.24
CA VAL A 150 -0.33 3.47 -5.57
C VAL A 150 -1.82 3.81 -5.73
N ALA A 151 -2.65 3.60 -4.71
CA ALA A 151 -4.05 3.98 -4.73
C ALA A 151 -4.25 5.51 -4.89
N TRP A 152 -3.37 6.31 -4.30
CA TRP A 152 -3.34 7.76 -4.52
C TRP A 152 -3.02 8.09 -5.98
N GLU A 153 -1.96 7.52 -6.55
CA GLU A 153 -1.62 7.78 -7.96
C GLU A 153 -2.72 7.35 -8.93
N LEU A 154 -3.42 6.24 -8.63
CA LEU A 154 -4.59 5.81 -9.38
C LEU A 154 -5.73 6.82 -9.30
N THR A 155 -5.95 7.43 -8.14
CA THR A 155 -6.94 8.51 -7.95
C THR A 155 -6.57 9.73 -8.79
N VAL A 156 -5.30 10.14 -8.76
CA VAL A 156 -4.79 11.25 -9.58
C VAL A 156 -4.93 10.92 -11.07
N LEU A 157 -4.63 9.69 -11.47
CA LEU A 157 -4.77 9.23 -12.85
C LEU A 157 -6.22 9.35 -13.31
N GLU A 158 -7.17 8.79 -12.56
CA GLU A 158 -8.62 8.86 -12.85
C GLU A 158 -9.11 10.30 -13.01
N MET A 159 -8.72 11.20 -12.09
CA MET A 159 -9.07 12.62 -12.18
C MET A 159 -8.44 13.29 -13.42
N SER A 160 -7.17 13.00 -13.72
CA SER A 160 -6.46 13.60 -14.85
C SER A 160 -6.94 13.09 -16.22
N MET A 161 -7.56 11.92 -16.29
CA MET A 161 -8.06 11.34 -17.55
C MET A 161 -9.28 12.10 -18.08
N THR A 162 -10.17 12.52 -17.18
CA THR A 162 -11.46 13.13 -17.55
C THR A 162 -11.38 14.64 -17.81
N ASP A 163 -10.34 15.31 -17.31
CA ASP A 163 -10.15 16.75 -17.49
C ASP A 163 -8.89 17.07 -18.32
N ASP A 164 -7.70 17.05 -17.72
CA ASP A 164 -6.46 17.48 -18.37
C ASP A 164 -6.12 16.71 -19.65
N TYR A 165 -6.22 15.38 -19.61
CA TYR A 165 -5.85 14.55 -20.74
C TYR A 165 -6.89 14.65 -21.86
N LEU A 166 -8.18 14.62 -21.52
CA LEU A 166 -9.26 14.86 -22.48
C LEU A 166 -9.09 16.20 -23.19
N ASN A 167 -8.84 17.28 -22.43
CA ASN A 167 -8.61 18.63 -22.98
C ASN A 167 -7.36 18.67 -23.89
N ALA A 168 -6.29 17.97 -23.53
CA ALA A 168 -5.10 17.86 -24.36
C ALA A 168 -5.39 17.17 -25.71
N ILE A 169 -6.18 16.11 -25.71
CA ILE A 169 -6.58 15.41 -26.95
C ILE A 169 -7.48 16.31 -27.80
N VAL A 170 -8.54 16.86 -27.20
CA VAL A 170 -9.53 17.69 -27.88
C VAL A 170 -8.87 18.92 -28.49
N SER A 171 -8.01 19.62 -27.75
CA SER A 171 -7.31 20.81 -28.26
C SER A 171 -6.42 20.51 -29.47
N VAL A 172 -5.82 19.32 -29.53
CA VAL A 172 -4.99 18.90 -30.66
C VAL A 172 -5.86 18.53 -31.84
N ILE A 173 -6.93 17.75 -31.66
CA ILE A 173 -7.81 17.32 -32.76
C ILE A 173 -8.62 18.48 -33.33
N ALA A 174 -9.15 19.36 -32.47
CA ALA A 174 -10.07 20.44 -32.80
C ALA A 174 -9.41 21.71 -33.38
N ASN A 175 -8.11 21.69 -33.64
CA ASN A 175 -7.40 22.82 -34.24
C ASN A 175 -7.23 22.60 -35.77
N PRO A 176 -8.26 22.83 -36.61
CA PRO A 176 -8.09 22.78 -38.05
C PRO A 176 -7.20 23.96 -38.44
N ASP A 177 -6.17 23.70 -39.25
CA ASP A 177 -5.51 24.77 -39.98
C ASP A 177 -6.60 25.61 -40.67
N MET A 178 -6.69 26.89 -40.29
CA MET A 178 -7.65 27.88 -40.77
C MET A 178 -7.54 28.11 -42.27
N ASN A 179 -7.98 27.18 -43.11
CA ASN A 179 -8.00 27.34 -44.57
C ASN A 179 -9.23 26.77 -45.29
N ASN A 180 -10.15 26.06 -44.61
CA ASN A 180 -11.39 25.61 -45.24
C ASN A 180 -12.63 26.17 -44.51
N GLN A 181 -12.97 27.42 -44.85
CA GLN A 181 -14.27 28.02 -44.55
C GLN A 181 -15.35 27.42 -45.46
N SER A 182 -16.02 26.37 -44.99
CA SER A 182 -17.35 25.98 -45.51
C SER A 182 -18.01 24.95 -44.62
N ASN A 183 -18.43 25.36 -43.40
CA ASN A 183 -19.64 24.90 -42.68
C ASN A 183 -19.63 25.43 -41.24
N VAL A 184 -20.01 26.70 -41.04
CA VAL A 184 -19.87 27.44 -39.78
C VAL A 184 -21.11 27.33 -38.88
N HIS A 185 -21.96 26.31 -39.03
CA HIS A 185 -23.18 26.17 -38.20
C HIS A 185 -23.26 24.91 -37.32
N ASN A 186 -22.45 23.87 -37.55
CA ASN A 186 -22.50 22.61 -36.77
C ASN A 186 -21.21 22.27 -35.99
N ILE A 187 -20.17 23.10 -36.11
CA ILE A 187 -18.85 22.86 -35.49
C ILE A 187 -18.91 22.67 -33.95
N PRO A 188 -19.78 23.39 -33.20
CA PRO A 188 -19.87 23.18 -31.75
C PRO A 188 -20.47 21.82 -31.35
N GLU A 189 -21.47 21.34 -32.08
CA GLU A 189 -22.20 20.10 -31.77
C GLU A 189 -21.34 18.86 -32.10
N GLU A 190 -20.64 18.88 -33.24
CA GLU A 190 -19.70 17.80 -33.63
C GLU A 190 -18.49 17.71 -32.69
N LEU A 191 -18.03 18.85 -32.16
CA LEU A 191 -16.94 18.89 -31.19
C LEU A 191 -17.36 18.35 -29.81
N GLU A 192 -18.57 18.66 -29.38
CA GLU A 192 -19.16 18.12 -28.16
C GLU A 192 -19.37 16.60 -28.26
N GLU A 193 -19.87 16.11 -29.39
CA GLU A 193 -20.00 14.66 -29.65
C GLU A 193 -18.62 13.96 -29.63
N LEU A 194 -17.62 14.54 -30.29
CA LEU A 194 -16.26 14.01 -30.27
C LEU A 194 -15.66 13.97 -28.86
N GLN A 195 -15.84 15.04 -28.08
CA GLN A 195 -15.37 15.12 -26.69
C GLN A 195 -16.04 14.03 -25.84
N ASN A 196 -17.35 13.81 -26.01
CA ASN A 196 -18.09 12.77 -25.29
C ASN A 196 -17.59 11.37 -25.65
N LEU A 197 -17.36 11.08 -26.94
CA LEU A 197 -16.83 9.79 -27.38
C LEU A 197 -15.42 9.51 -26.84
N ILE A 198 -14.55 10.52 -26.81
CA ILE A 198 -13.19 10.36 -26.25
C ILE A 198 -13.28 10.16 -24.73
N SER A 199 -14.13 10.92 -24.06
CA SER A 199 -14.37 10.78 -22.62
C SER A 199 -14.85 9.37 -22.27
N GLU A 200 -15.84 8.84 -23.01
CA GLU A 200 -16.35 7.47 -22.83
C GLU A 200 -15.24 6.43 -23.03
N ALA A 201 -14.43 6.55 -24.09
CA ALA A 201 -13.33 5.63 -24.34
C ALA A 201 -12.25 5.68 -23.24
N LEU A 202 -11.98 6.85 -22.66
CA LEU A 202 -11.03 7.00 -21.55
C LEU A 202 -11.61 6.43 -20.25
N LEU A 203 -12.88 6.68 -19.96
CA LEU A 203 -13.58 6.13 -18.81
C LEU A 203 -13.64 4.60 -18.85
N GLU A 204 -13.96 4.02 -20.01
CA GLU A 204 -13.95 2.57 -20.23
C GLU A 204 -12.54 1.99 -20.02
N ALA A 205 -11.51 2.66 -20.54
CA ALA A 205 -10.12 2.26 -20.32
C ALA A 205 -9.69 2.28 -18.85
N SER A 206 -10.29 3.15 -18.05
CA SER A 206 -10.03 3.32 -16.62
C SER A 206 -11.08 2.69 -15.70
N GLU A 207 -12.01 1.88 -16.21
CA GLU A 207 -13.15 1.38 -15.42
C GLU A 207 -12.73 0.58 -14.18
N GLU A 208 -11.61 -0.13 -14.25
CA GLU A 208 -11.08 -0.92 -13.13
C GLU A 208 -10.38 -0.07 -12.06
N VAL A 209 -10.10 1.22 -12.31
CA VAL A 209 -9.37 2.09 -11.38
C VAL A 209 -10.16 2.30 -10.09
N GLY A 210 -11.42 2.71 -10.17
CA GLY A 210 -12.28 2.91 -9.00
C GLY A 210 -12.38 1.66 -8.10
N PRO A 211 -12.75 0.48 -8.64
CA PRO A 211 -12.76 -0.78 -7.89
C PRO A 211 -11.41 -1.15 -7.25
N LEU A 212 -10.28 -0.86 -7.92
CA LEU A 212 -8.96 -1.10 -7.36
C LEU A 212 -8.64 -0.15 -6.19
N ILE A 213 -9.02 1.13 -6.29
CA ILE A 213 -8.86 2.10 -5.21
C ILE A 213 -9.69 1.66 -4.00
N GLN A 214 -10.97 1.33 -4.22
CA GLN A 214 -11.86 0.85 -3.16
C GLN A 214 -11.31 -0.40 -2.48
N LYS A 215 -10.91 -1.41 -3.26
CA LYS A 215 -10.30 -2.63 -2.73
C LYS A 215 -9.03 -2.37 -1.92
N SER A 216 -8.21 -1.43 -2.37
CA SER A 216 -6.96 -1.06 -1.69
C SER A 216 -7.24 -0.53 -0.28
N TRP A 217 -8.22 0.37 -0.15
CA TRP A 217 -8.53 1.03 1.12
C TRP A 217 -9.44 0.20 2.04
N GLU A 218 -10.49 -0.42 1.51
CA GLU A 218 -11.51 -1.10 2.34
C GLU A 218 -11.14 -2.55 2.70
N GLU A 219 -10.29 -3.21 1.90
CA GLU A 219 -9.92 -4.61 2.11
C GLU A 219 -8.45 -4.77 2.51
N ILE A 220 -7.53 -4.30 1.66
CA ILE A 220 -6.10 -4.65 1.77
C ILE A 220 -5.44 -3.86 2.91
N ILE A 221 -5.55 -2.52 2.90
CA ILE A 221 -5.01 -1.67 3.95
C ILE A 221 -5.62 -2.04 5.31
N VAL A 222 -6.94 -2.24 5.37
CA VAL A 222 -7.66 -2.67 6.58
C VAL A 222 -7.08 -3.97 7.12
N THR A 223 -6.91 -4.99 6.27
CA THR A 223 -6.35 -6.29 6.67
C THR A 223 -4.94 -6.15 7.26
N ILE A 224 -4.05 -5.42 6.58
CA ILE A 224 -2.66 -5.23 7.04
C ILE A 224 -2.61 -4.48 8.38
N LEU A 225 -3.44 -3.44 8.55
CA LEU A 225 -3.47 -2.65 9.77
C LEU A 225 -4.07 -3.44 10.93
N ILE A 226 -5.08 -4.27 10.70
CA ILE A 226 -5.62 -5.19 11.71
C ILE A 226 -4.53 -6.13 12.20
N GLU A 227 -3.78 -6.76 11.29
CA GLU A 227 -2.68 -7.67 11.67
C GLU A 227 -1.65 -6.96 12.55
N LYS A 228 -1.18 -5.77 12.13
CA LYS A 228 -0.22 -4.98 12.90
C LYS A 228 -0.77 -4.57 14.28
N CYS A 229 -2.01 -4.09 14.34
CA CYS A 229 -2.65 -3.67 15.59
C CYS A 229 -2.94 -4.84 16.54
N CYS A 230 -3.06 -6.07 16.03
CA CYS A 230 -3.30 -7.26 16.84
C CYS A 230 -2.03 -7.82 17.51
N VAL A 231 -0.83 -7.51 17.01
CA VAL A 231 0.43 -8.03 17.57
C VAL A 231 0.56 -7.77 19.09
N PRO A 232 0.31 -6.53 19.60
CA PRO A 232 0.41 -6.25 21.03
C PRO A 232 -0.62 -6.99 21.89
N LEU A 233 -1.72 -7.49 21.33
CA LEU A 233 -2.78 -8.20 22.09
C LEU A 233 -2.27 -9.51 22.71
N SER A 234 -1.18 -10.07 22.19
CA SER A 234 -0.50 -11.23 22.80
C SER A 234 -0.09 -10.97 24.27
N ALA A 235 0.16 -9.71 24.65
CA ALA A 235 0.56 -9.31 26.00
C ALA A 235 -0.58 -9.43 27.04
N VAL A 236 -1.86 -9.51 26.61
CA VAL A 236 -3.01 -9.63 27.50
C VAL A 236 -2.86 -10.82 28.44
N LYS A 237 -2.37 -11.96 27.92
CA LYS A 237 -2.16 -13.18 28.72
C LYS A 237 -1.18 -12.98 29.89
N GLY A 238 -0.24 -12.04 29.75
CA GLY A 238 0.75 -11.69 30.77
C GLY A 238 0.20 -10.85 31.93
N VAL A 239 -0.96 -10.20 31.76
CA VAL A 239 -1.50 -9.28 32.78
C VAL A 239 -1.74 -9.96 34.13
N ALA A 240 -2.21 -11.21 34.12
CA ALA A 240 -2.41 -11.95 35.37
C ALA A 240 -1.10 -12.25 36.11
N ALA A 241 0.00 -12.48 35.40
CA ALA A 241 1.30 -12.76 36.00
C ALA A 241 1.86 -11.56 36.77
N THR A 242 1.53 -10.33 36.34
CA THR A 242 1.95 -9.10 37.00
C THR A 242 1.47 -8.98 38.45
N TYR A 243 0.30 -9.54 38.77
CA TYR A 243 -0.32 -9.36 40.09
C TYR A 243 -0.35 -10.63 40.94
N ARG A 244 -0.41 -11.81 40.32
CA ARG A 244 -0.50 -13.09 41.04
C ARG A 244 0.71 -13.32 41.94
N MET A 245 0.45 -13.54 43.23
CA MET A 245 1.50 -13.84 44.22
C MET A 245 2.59 -12.76 44.28
N THR A 246 2.24 -11.54 43.89
CA THR A 246 3.13 -10.38 43.98
C THR A 246 2.61 -9.46 45.08
N ASN A 247 3.52 -8.87 45.87
CA ASN A 247 3.17 -7.80 46.82
C ASN A 247 2.95 -6.44 46.11
N ARG A 248 2.64 -6.45 44.79
CA ARG A 248 2.43 -5.21 44.04
C ARG A 248 1.16 -4.48 44.53
N PRO A 249 1.19 -3.15 44.59
CA PRO A 249 0.01 -2.35 44.89
C PRO A 249 -1.05 -2.50 43.78
N PRO A 250 -2.31 -2.13 44.06
CA PRO A 250 -3.34 -2.05 43.02
C PRO A 250 -2.91 -1.12 41.87
N PRO A 251 -3.25 -1.46 40.61
CA PRO A 251 -2.90 -0.62 39.47
C PRO A 251 -3.56 0.75 39.50
N THR A 252 -2.84 1.75 39.00
CA THR A 252 -3.30 3.13 38.83
C THR A 252 -3.26 3.61 37.38
N GLN A 253 -2.58 2.89 36.50
CA GLN A 253 -2.43 3.22 35.09
C GLN A 253 -2.68 1.98 34.22
N ALA A 254 -3.00 2.21 32.95
CA ALA A 254 -3.14 1.15 31.96
C ALA A 254 -1.80 0.42 31.71
N SER A 255 -1.89 -0.80 31.19
CA SER A 255 -0.76 -1.62 30.81
C SER A 255 -0.01 -0.95 29.66
N PRO A 256 1.34 -0.91 29.67
CA PRO A 256 2.12 -0.18 28.66
C PRO A 256 1.82 -0.57 27.21
N PHE A 257 1.51 -1.85 26.96
CA PHE A 257 1.21 -2.36 25.61
C PHE A 257 -0.09 -1.79 25.02
N VAL A 258 -1.01 -1.27 25.84
CA VAL A 258 -2.29 -0.75 25.35
C VAL A 258 -2.08 0.44 24.42
N SER A 259 -1.15 1.33 24.81
CA SER A 259 -0.74 2.49 24.02
C SER A 259 -0.08 2.13 22.68
N THR A 260 0.27 0.86 22.45
CA THR A 260 0.86 0.39 21.20
C THR A 260 -0.15 -0.30 20.28
N ILE A 261 -1.37 -0.60 20.75
CA ILE A 261 -2.38 -1.35 19.99
C ILE A 261 -2.79 -0.59 18.73
N LEU A 262 -3.30 0.64 18.87
CA LEU A 262 -3.77 1.44 17.73
C LEU A 262 -2.70 2.35 17.13
N ARG A 263 -1.46 2.25 17.59
CA ARG A 263 -0.33 3.05 17.07
C ARG A 263 -0.10 2.84 15.57
N PRO A 264 -0.10 1.61 15.01
CA PRO A 264 0.09 1.42 13.58
C PRO A 264 -0.97 2.14 12.73
N LEU A 265 -2.23 2.15 13.20
CA LEU A 265 -3.32 2.88 12.54
C LEU A 265 -3.11 4.40 12.63
N GLN A 266 -2.74 4.92 13.80
CA GLN A 266 -2.47 6.35 14.01
C GLN A 266 -1.33 6.86 13.14
N GLU A 267 -0.20 6.15 13.11
CA GLU A 267 0.96 6.53 12.30
C GLU A 267 0.62 6.51 10.81
N PHE A 268 -0.12 5.49 10.36
CA PHE A 268 -0.56 5.39 8.98
C PHE A 268 -1.53 6.51 8.58
N ASP A 269 -2.56 6.77 9.38
CA ASP A 269 -3.53 7.85 9.13
C ASP A 269 -2.84 9.22 9.05
N GLN A 270 -1.86 9.49 9.91
CA GLN A 270 -1.08 10.74 9.86
C GLN A 270 -0.29 10.90 8.56
N VAL A 271 0.32 9.83 8.05
CA VAL A 271 1.12 9.88 6.82
C VAL A 271 0.24 10.04 5.57
N PHE A 272 -0.98 9.51 5.59
CA PHE A 272 -1.87 9.47 4.43
C PHE A 272 -3.14 10.32 4.57
N ALA A 273 -3.26 11.17 5.59
CA ALA A 273 -4.44 12.00 5.86
C ALA A 273 -4.91 12.83 4.65
N ASN A 274 -3.96 13.35 3.86
CA ASN A 274 -4.24 14.16 2.66
C ASN A 274 -4.23 13.34 1.35
N ARG A 275 -4.11 12.02 1.45
CA ARG A 275 -4.00 11.08 0.32
C ARG A 275 -5.11 10.02 0.33
N THR A 276 -6.07 10.15 1.23
CA THR A 276 -7.29 9.35 1.21
C THR A 276 -8.22 9.93 0.15
N PRO A 277 -8.62 9.15 -0.88
CA PRO A 277 -9.51 9.64 -1.93
C PRO A 277 -10.84 10.13 -1.34
N PRO A 278 -11.48 11.18 -1.91
CA PRO A 278 -12.70 11.76 -1.33
C PRO A 278 -13.87 10.78 -1.19
N HIS A 279 -13.95 9.77 -2.07
CA HIS A 279 -14.97 8.73 -2.03
C HIS A 279 -14.67 7.63 -1.00
N VAL A 280 -13.42 7.53 -0.53
CA VAL A 280 -13.03 6.63 0.56
C VAL A 280 -13.27 7.39 1.87
N GLU A 281 -14.46 7.19 2.44
CA GLU A 281 -14.83 7.76 3.72
C GLU A 281 -13.97 7.18 4.87
N SER A 282 -14.18 7.65 6.11
CA SER A 282 -13.46 7.13 7.29
C SER A 282 -13.89 5.71 7.71
N SER A 283 -14.71 5.02 6.92
CA SER A 283 -15.22 3.66 7.19
C SER A 283 -14.11 2.62 7.34
N TRP A 284 -12.99 2.76 6.62
CA TRP A 284 -11.85 1.86 6.74
C TRP A 284 -11.21 1.92 8.14
N LYS A 285 -11.20 3.10 8.78
CA LYS A 285 -10.70 3.27 10.16
C LYS A 285 -11.62 2.55 11.15
N GLU A 286 -12.92 2.71 10.97
CA GLU A 286 -13.93 2.01 11.78
C GLU A 286 -13.80 0.50 11.65
N GLY A 287 -13.60 0.00 10.42
CA GLY A 287 -13.37 -1.41 10.14
C GLY A 287 -12.16 -1.98 10.89
N VAL A 288 -11.03 -1.27 10.87
CA VAL A 288 -9.83 -1.68 11.63
C VAL A 288 -10.11 -1.70 13.13
N ILE A 289 -10.67 -0.61 13.68
CA ILE A 289 -10.91 -0.47 15.12
C ILE A 289 -11.91 -1.52 15.62
N SER A 290 -12.99 -1.75 14.87
CA SER A 290 -14.03 -2.72 15.22
C SER A 290 -13.46 -4.14 15.37
N ILE A 291 -12.69 -4.60 14.38
CA ILE A 291 -12.09 -5.96 14.41
C ILE A 291 -11.01 -6.06 15.48
N VAL A 292 -10.19 -5.02 15.68
CA VAL A 292 -9.19 -5.00 16.76
C VAL A 292 -9.86 -5.01 18.13
N ALA A 293 -10.95 -4.26 18.31
CA ALA A 293 -11.73 -4.23 19.56
C ALA A 293 -12.38 -5.58 19.85
N GLU A 294 -12.94 -6.26 18.83
CA GLU A 294 -13.48 -7.61 18.96
C GLU A 294 -12.41 -8.60 19.43
N ARG A 295 -11.26 -8.64 18.74
CA ARG A 295 -10.13 -9.51 19.10
C ARG A 295 -9.57 -9.20 20.49
N TYR A 296 -9.52 -7.93 20.86
CA TYR A 296 -9.13 -7.51 22.20
C TYR A 296 -10.13 -7.99 23.26
N SER A 297 -11.44 -7.84 23.01
CA SER A 297 -12.49 -8.34 23.89
C SER A 297 -12.36 -9.84 24.12
N SER A 298 -12.20 -10.63 23.05
CA SER A 298 -12.02 -12.08 23.16
C SER A 298 -10.78 -12.46 24.00
N ALA A 299 -9.65 -11.78 23.81
CA ALA A 299 -8.43 -12.03 24.60
C ALA A 299 -8.63 -11.70 26.09
N VAL A 300 -9.34 -10.61 26.39
CA VAL A 300 -9.68 -10.21 27.76
C VAL A 300 -10.64 -11.19 28.41
N GLU A 301 -11.65 -11.67 27.69
CA GLU A 301 -12.59 -12.69 28.17
C GLU A 301 -11.90 -14.02 28.51
N GLU A 302 -10.98 -14.49 27.66
CA GLU A 302 -10.17 -15.69 27.90
C GLU A 302 -9.36 -15.56 29.20
N LEU A 303 -8.73 -14.39 29.40
CA LEU A 303 -7.96 -14.09 30.60
C LEU A 303 -8.86 -14.05 31.84
N ILE A 304 -10.01 -13.37 31.79
CA ILE A 304 -10.95 -13.29 32.91
C ILE A 304 -11.46 -14.68 33.29
N ALA A 305 -11.78 -15.52 32.31
CA ALA A 305 -12.20 -16.90 32.56
C ALA A 305 -11.09 -17.71 33.25
N THR A 306 -9.84 -17.53 32.83
CA THR A 306 -8.67 -18.15 33.45
C THR A 306 -8.45 -17.66 34.89
N VAL A 307 -8.56 -16.36 35.13
CA VAL A 307 -8.45 -15.77 36.48
C VAL A 307 -9.55 -16.32 37.39
N LYS A 308 -10.81 -16.33 36.95
CA LYS A 308 -11.95 -16.89 37.71
C LYS A 308 -11.70 -18.35 38.09
N ARG A 309 -11.28 -19.20 37.15
CA ARG A 309 -10.95 -20.61 37.43
C ARG A 309 -9.85 -20.75 38.50
N THR A 310 -8.78 -19.95 38.40
CA THR A 310 -7.71 -19.99 39.40
C THR A 310 -8.13 -19.46 40.77
N GLU A 311 -8.99 -18.44 40.84
CA GLU A 311 -9.51 -17.92 42.11
C GLU A 311 -10.39 -18.95 42.82
N VAL A 312 -11.26 -19.64 42.09
CA VAL A 312 -12.12 -20.71 42.66
C VAL A 312 -11.26 -21.85 43.21
N ALA A 313 -10.26 -22.31 42.44
CA ALA A 313 -9.33 -23.34 42.90
C ALA A 313 -8.57 -22.93 44.18
N LEU A 314 -8.12 -21.67 44.25
CA LEU A 314 -7.45 -21.12 45.44
C LEU A 314 -8.38 -20.99 46.65
N LYS A 315 -9.64 -20.58 46.44
CA LYS A 315 -10.65 -20.49 47.51
C LYS A 315 -10.95 -21.87 48.10
N ASN A 316 -11.16 -22.88 47.25
CA ASN A 316 -11.40 -24.26 47.69
C ASN A 316 -10.19 -24.82 48.48
N ARG A 317 -8.97 -24.42 48.13
CA ARG A 317 -7.74 -24.80 48.84
C ARG A 317 -7.52 -24.02 50.15
N LYS A 318 -7.91 -22.75 50.22
CA LYS A 318 -7.74 -21.86 51.38
C LYS A 318 -8.86 -21.94 52.42
N ALA A 319 -9.91 -22.74 52.22
CA ALA A 319 -11.01 -22.96 53.16
C ALA A 319 -10.60 -23.46 54.56
N ARG A 320 -9.30 -23.62 54.86
CA ARG A 320 -8.76 -23.94 56.19
C ARG A 320 -7.97 -22.81 56.88
N LYS A 321 -7.60 -21.68 56.23
CA LYS A 321 -6.83 -20.59 56.87
C LYS A 321 -7.06 -19.17 56.29
N SER A 322 -7.44 -18.24 57.17
CA SER A 322 -7.43 -16.75 57.10
C SER A 322 -8.50 -16.08 56.22
N THR A 323 -9.22 -14.99 56.58
CA THR A 323 -8.92 -13.74 57.32
C THR A 323 -7.72 -12.94 56.81
N ALA A 324 -7.86 -12.35 55.61
CA ALA A 324 -7.01 -11.24 55.17
C ALA A 324 -7.88 -10.22 54.42
N GLY A 325 -8.12 -9.06 55.04
CA GLY A 325 -8.80 -7.93 54.42
C GLY A 325 -7.85 -7.19 53.49
N GLY A 326 -7.97 -7.44 52.19
CA GLY A 326 -7.19 -6.79 51.14
C GLY A 326 -7.68 -7.22 49.76
N LYS A 327 -7.52 -6.34 48.77
CA LYS A 327 -7.96 -6.58 47.39
C LYS A 327 -7.29 -7.84 46.83
N SER A 328 -8.07 -8.81 46.33
CA SER A 328 -7.54 -10.06 45.82
C SER A 328 -6.68 -9.84 44.57
N ASP A 329 -5.76 -10.75 44.26
CA ASP A 329 -4.98 -10.69 43.02
C ASP A 329 -5.89 -10.65 41.78
N GLY A 330 -7.01 -11.38 41.78
CA GLY A 330 -7.96 -11.32 40.68
C GLY A 330 -8.76 -10.02 40.62
N GLU A 331 -9.03 -9.36 41.75
CA GLU A 331 -9.58 -8.00 41.78
C GLU A 331 -8.58 -6.96 41.26
N LYS A 332 -7.28 -7.12 41.52
CA LYS A 332 -6.22 -6.28 40.91
C LYS A 332 -6.15 -6.48 39.40
N VAL A 333 -6.22 -7.73 38.92
CA VAL A 333 -6.26 -8.03 37.48
C VAL A 333 -7.50 -7.43 36.82
N LYS A 334 -8.69 -7.57 37.40
CA LYS A 334 -9.91 -6.94 36.87
C LYS A 334 -9.79 -5.42 36.83
N LEU A 335 -9.16 -4.81 37.84
CA LEU A 335 -8.89 -3.37 37.84
C LEU A 335 -7.92 -2.97 36.72
N GLN A 336 -6.84 -3.74 36.48
CA GLN A 336 -5.93 -3.49 35.37
C GLN A 336 -6.67 -3.50 34.04
N LEU A 337 -7.47 -4.54 33.78
CA LEU A 337 -8.22 -4.68 32.54
C LEU A 337 -9.23 -3.54 32.32
N PHE A 338 -9.82 -3.02 33.40
CA PHE A 338 -10.68 -1.84 33.33
C PHE A 338 -9.91 -0.58 32.93
N LEU A 339 -8.71 -0.36 33.48
CA LEU A 339 -7.86 0.76 33.08
C LEU A 339 -7.38 0.61 31.63
N ASP A 340 -7.03 -0.61 31.23
CA ASP A 340 -6.61 -0.95 29.87
C ASP A 340 -7.73 -0.70 28.86
N TYR A 341 -8.96 -1.10 29.18
CA TYR A 341 -10.14 -0.79 28.37
C TYR A 341 -10.35 0.71 28.21
N ARG A 342 -10.27 1.49 29.30
CA ARG A 342 -10.45 2.96 29.23
C ARG A 342 -9.42 3.64 28.34
N GLU A 343 -8.16 3.21 28.43
CA GLU A 343 -7.09 3.72 27.59
C GLU A 343 -7.34 3.38 26.12
N PHE A 344 -7.63 2.11 25.81
CA PHE A 344 -7.96 1.68 24.46
C PHE A 344 -9.13 2.47 23.86
N SER A 345 -10.22 2.66 24.63
CA SER A 345 -11.37 3.47 24.19
C SER A 345 -11.02 4.94 23.97
N THR A 346 -10.08 5.50 24.73
CA THR A 346 -9.62 6.88 24.55
C THR A 346 -8.81 7.01 23.26
N MET A 347 -7.95 6.03 22.98
CA MET A 347 -7.18 5.98 21.73
C MET A 347 -8.09 5.87 20.51
N ALA A 348 -9.12 5.00 20.56
CA ALA A 348 -10.09 4.85 19.46
C ALA A 348 -10.79 6.19 19.14
N LYS A 349 -11.30 6.88 20.17
CA LYS A 349 -11.93 8.20 20.02
C LYS A 349 -11.01 9.26 19.44
N THR A 350 -9.71 9.18 19.74
CA THR A 350 -8.72 10.16 19.24
C THR A 350 -8.48 10.02 17.75
N ILE A 351 -8.68 8.82 17.18
CA ILE A 351 -8.51 8.55 15.74
C ILE A 351 -9.70 9.10 14.92
N GLY A 352 -10.75 9.58 15.59
CA GLY A 352 -11.92 10.17 14.94
C GLY A 352 -13.01 9.16 14.59
N VAL A 353 -13.07 8.05 15.34
CA VAL A 353 -14.13 7.02 15.28
C VAL A 353 -14.89 6.97 16.60
#